data_AF-A0A7C9AMG4-F1
#
_entry.id   AF-A0A7C9AMG4-F1
#
_cell.length_a   1.000
_cell.length_b   1.000
_cell.length_c   1.000
_cell.angle_alpha   90.00
_cell.angle_beta   90.00
_cell.angle_gamma   90.00
#
_symmetry.space_group_name_H-M   'P 1'
#
loop_
_entity.id
_entity.type
_entity.pdbx_description
1 polymer ?
#
loop_
_entity_poly.entity_id
_entity_poly.type
_entity_poly.pdbx_seq_one_letter_code
_entity_poly.pdbx_strand_id
1 'polypeptide(L)'
;DGTISTASEALANLPPASLNINQLKLLFQQKGLTVRDLALLSAAHTIGISHCSSIANRLYNFTGNNDDSSDPSLDSEYMARLKMKCQKDNPNMIVEMDPGSFRTFD
;
A
#
# COMPACT_ATOMS: atom_id res chain seq x y z
N ASP A 1 18.50 17.64 -14.77
CA ASP A 1 17.05 17.52 -14.55
C ASP A 1 16.37 17.02 -15.82
N GLY A 2 15.30 16.24 -15.67
CA GLY A 2 14.49 15.80 -16.81
C GLY A 2 13.66 16.94 -17.41
N THR A 3 13.35 16.86 -18.69
CA THR A 3 12.56 17.87 -19.42
C THR A 3 11.20 17.36 -19.91
N ILE A 4 10.87 16.10 -19.63
CA ILE A 4 9.62 15.42 -20.04
C ILE A 4 8.98 14.81 -18.79
N SER A 5 7.66 14.97 -18.67
CA SER A 5 6.86 14.39 -17.58
C SER A 5 5.49 13.98 -18.11
N THR A 6 5.16 12.69 -18.06
CA THR A 6 3.87 12.18 -18.54
C THR A 6 3.16 11.34 -17.47
N ALA A 7 1.85 11.56 -17.31
CA ALA A 7 1.05 10.83 -16.33
C ALA A 7 0.97 9.33 -16.65
N SER A 8 0.91 8.98 -17.94
CA SER A 8 0.86 7.58 -18.40
C SER A 8 2.13 6.81 -18.05
N GLU A 9 3.31 7.43 -18.12
CA GLU A 9 4.55 6.77 -17.71
C GLU A 9 4.56 6.48 -16.20
N ALA A 10 4.08 7.42 -15.37
CA ALA A 10 3.97 7.20 -13.93
C ALA A 10 3.03 6.02 -13.62
N LEU A 11 1.84 6.00 -14.22
CA LEU A 11 0.86 4.92 -14.02
C LEU A 11 1.37 3.55 -14.50
N ALA A 12 2.22 3.52 -15.52
CA ALA A 12 2.80 2.28 -16.04
C ALA A 12 3.98 1.75 -15.20
N ASN A 13 4.66 2.61 -14.44
CA ASN A 13 5.93 2.27 -13.79
C ASN A 13 5.91 2.31 -12.26
N LEU A 14 4.90 2.92 -11.63
CA LEU A 14 4.78 2.97 -10.17
C LEU A 14 3.91 1.80 -9.67
N PRO A 15 4.38 1.02 -8.68
CA PRO A 15 3.60 -0.10 -8.15
C PRO A 15 2.42 0.41 -7.30
N PRO A 16 1.16 0.01 -7.58
CA PRO A 16 0.05 0.24 -6.67
C PRO A 16 0.15 -0.68 -5.45
N ALA A 17 -0.47 -0.27 -4.33
CA ALA A 17 -0.47 -1.01 -3.07
C ALA A 17 -1.17 -2.39 -3.14
N SER A 18 -1.95 -2.65 -4.21
CA SER A 18 -2.70 -3.89 -4.41
C SER A 18 -1.92 -5.01 -5.11
N LEU A 19 -0.68 -4.77 -5.54
CA LEU A 19 0.11 -5.79 -6.24
C LEU A 19 0.49 -6.95 -5.33
N ASN A 20 0.50 -8.16 -5.89
CA ASN A 20 1.07 -9.32 -5.22
C ASN A 20 2.61 -9.32 -5.30
N ILE A 21 3.24 -10.16 -4.49
CA ILE A 21 4.70 -10.19 -4.37
C ILE A 21 5.42 -10.55 -5.69
N ASN A 22 4.82 -11.36 -6.55
CA ASN A 22 5.43 -11.72 -7.84
C ASN A 22 5.42 -10.53 -8.81
N GLN A 23 4.35 -9.74 -8.81
CA GLN A 23 4.25 -8.51 -9.60
C GLN A 23 5.23 -7.44 -9.11
N LEU A 24 5.37 -7.28 -7.79
CA LEU A 24 6.35 -6.35 -7.21
C LEU A 24 7.79 -6.74 -7.60
N LYS A 25 8.15 -8.02 -7.50
CA LYS A 25 9.47 -8.52 -7.93
C LYS A 25 9.73 -8.22 -9.40
N LEU A 26 8.75 -8.44 -10.28
CA LEU A 26 8.88 -8.16 -11.71
C LEU A 26 9.11 -6.67 -11.98
N LEU A 27 8.33 -5.78 -11.36
CA LEU A 27 8.48 -4.33 -11.55
C LEU A 27 9.82 -3.81 -11.04
N PHE A 28 10.28 -4.28 -9.88
CA PHE A 28 11.60 -3.91 -9.36
C PHE A 28 12.72 -4.43 -10.27
N GLN A 29 12.61 -5.67 -10.76
CA GLN A 29 13.58 -6.24 -11.70
C GLN A 29 13.67 -5.44 -13.01
N GLN A 30 12.55 -4.91 -13.52
CA GLN A 30 12.54 -4.01 -14.69
C GLN A 30 13.29 -2.69 -14.45
N LYS A 31 13.53 -2.32 -13.19
CA LYS A 31 14.38 -1.19 -12.79
C LYS A 31 15.80 -1.60 -12.41
N GLY A 32 16.18 -2.86 -12.65
CA GLY A 32 17.48 -3.39 -12.27
C GLY A 32 17.64 -3.65 -10.77
N LEU A 33 16.54 -3.67 -10.02
CA LEU A 33 16.53 -3.87 -8.56
C LEU A 33 16.23 -5.34 -8.22
N THR A 34 16.94 -5.85 -7.23
CA THR A 34 16.81 -7.23 -6.75
C THR A 34 15.64 -7.37 -5.77
N VAL A 35 15.31 -8.61 -5.41
CA VAL A 35 14.34 -8.89 -4.33
C VAL A 35 14.83 -8.34 -2.98
N ARG A 36 16.15 -8.29 -2.77
CA ARG A 36 16.73 -7.68 -1.58
C ARG A 36 16.48 -6.17 -1.56
N ASP A 37 16.61 -5.50 -2.71
CA ASP A 37 16.31 -4.08 -2.83
C ASP A 37 14.83 -3.81 -2.64
N LEU A 38 13.93 -4.67 -3.15
CA LEU A 38 12.49 -4.59 -2.85
C LEU A 38 12.23 -4.60 -1.35
N ALA A 39 12.81 -5.56 -0.62
CA ALA A 39 12.61 -5.64 0.82
C ALA A 39 13.20 -4.43 1.56
N LEU A 40 14.44 -4.03 1.21
CA LEU A 40 15.13 -2.89 1.83
C LEU A 40 14.39 -1.57 1.59
N LEU A 41 13.96 -1.32 0.35
CA LEU A 41 13.26 -0.08 -0.01
C LEU A 41 11.83 -0.05 0.54
N SER A 42 11.19 -1.21 0.71
CA SER A 42 9.90 -1.30 1.40
C SER A 42 10.00 -0.91 2.88
N ALA A 43 11.19 -0.98 3.48
CA ALA A 43 11.41 -0.51 4.85
C ALA A 43 11.14 0.99 5.01
N ALA A 44 11.15 1.78 3.92
CA ALA A 44 10.76 3.19 3.97
C ALA A 44 9.32 3.42 4.50
N HIS A 45 8.48 2.38 4.55
CA HIS A 45 7.17 2.42 5.20
C HIS A 45 7.22 2.50 6.74
N THR A 46 8.39 2.46 7.39
CA THR A 46 8.55 2.83 8.83
C THR A 46 8.13 4.28 9.11
N ILE A 47 8.17 5.15 8.09
CA ILE A 47 7.69 6.54 8.20
C ILE A 47 6.50 6.83 7.31
N GLY A 48 5.76 7.88 7.68
CA GLY A 48 4.73 8.50 6.85
C GLY A 48 3.33 7.91 7.04
N ILE A 49 2.46 8.27 6.10
CA ILE A 49 1.04 7.96 6.13
C ILE A 49 0.58 7.39 4.78
N SER A 50 -0.57 6.75 4.77
CA SER A 50 -1.27 6.36 3.55
C SER A 50 -2.75 6.75 3.62
N HIS A 51 -3.35 6.98 2.46
CA HIS A 51 -4.79 7.19 2.37
C HIS A 51 -5.51 5.84 2.49
N CYS A 52 -6.67 5.86 3.14
CA CYS A 52 -7.53 4.68 3.29
C CYS A 52 -7.88 4.01 1.96
N SER A 53 -7.97 4.79 0.87
CA SER A 53 -8.15 4.27 -0.50
C SER A 53 -7.13 3.19 -0.91
N SER A 54 -5.89 3.27 -0.39
CA SER A 54 -4.82 2.32 -0.72
C SER A 54 -5.00 0.95 -0.04
N ILE A 55 -5.80 0.88 1.04
CA ILE A 55 -6.05 -0.35 1.81
C ILE A 55 -7.52 -0.79 1.82
N ALA A 56 -8.43 0.00 1.25
CA ALA A 56 -9.88 -0.25 1.31
C ALA A 56 -10.29 -1.65 0.81
N ASN A 57 -9.64 -2.15 -0.24
CA ASN A 57 -9.88 -3.51 -0.74
C ASN A 57 -9.58 -4.58 0.32
N ARG A 58 -8.52 -4.41 1.11
CA ARG A 58 -8.18 -5.35 2.20
C ARG A 58 -9.18 -5.27 3.36
N LEU A 59 -9.88 -4.15 3.52
CA LEU A 59 -10.85 -3.97 4.60
C LEU A 59 -12.26 -4.41 4.21
N TYR A 60 -12.67 -4.22 2.95
CA TYR A 60 -14.09 -4.33 2.57
C TYR A 60 -14.38 -5.09 1.28
N ASN A 61 -13.38 -5.48 0.49
CA ASN A 61 -13.62 -6.18 -0.77
C ASN A 61 -12.44 -7.09 -1.13
N PHE A 62 -11.99 -7.90 -0.18
CA PHE A 62 -10.78 -8.71 -0.37
C PHE A 62 -10.97 -9.80 -1.42
N THR A 63 -12.16 -10.40 -1.51
CA THR A 63 -12.49 -11.41 -2.52
C THR A 63 -12.78 -10.80 -3.90
N GLY A 64 -12.99 -9.48 -3.98
CA GLY A 64 -13.42 -8.79 -5.20
C GLY A 64 -14.91 -8.95 -5.53
N ASN A 65 -15.69 -9.62 -4.68
CA ASN A 65 -17.11 -9.93 -4.93
C ASN A 65 -18.09 -8.91 -4.34
N ASN A 66 -17.62 -7.80 -3.77
CA ASN A 66 -18.42 -6.80 -3.04
C ASN A 66 -19.25 -7.40 -1.88
N ASP A 67 -18.61 -8.29 -1.12
CA ASP A 67 -19.22 -9.11 -0.04
C ASP A 67 -18.80 -8.68 1.38
N ASP A 68 -18.25 -7.47 1.53
CA ASP A 68 -17.69 -6.96 2.79
C ASP A 68 -16.58 -7.82 3.40
N SER A 69 -15.95 -8.68 2.59
CA SER A 69 -14.82 -9.50 3.00
C SER A 69 -13.61 -8.65 3.38
N SER A 70 -12.93 -9.08 4.43
CA SER A 70 -11.65 -8.55 4.86
C SER A 70 -10.54 -9.56 4.60
N ASP A 71 -9.33 -9.05 4.42
CA ASP A 71 -8.14 -9.86 4.21
C ASP A 71 -7.85 -10.73 5.45
N PRO A 72 -7.88 -12.06 5.34
CA PRO A 72 -7.67 -12.97 6.47
C PRO A 72 -6.22 -12.96 6.97
N SER A 73 -5.27 -12.40 6.22
CA SER A 73 -3.89 -12.22 6.66
C SER A 73 -3.68 -10.99 7.55
N LEU A 74 -4.68 -10.10 7.65
CA LEU A 74 -4.62 -8.93 8.51
C LEU A 74 -5.04 -9.32 9.94
N ASP A 75 -4.27 -8.87 10.92
CA ASP A 75 -4.62 -9.04 12.33
C ASP A 75 -6.04 -8.51 12.61
N SER A 76 -6.85 -9.30 13.32
CA SER A 76 -8.29 -9.03 13.42
C SER A 76 -8.61 -7.81 14.29
N GLU A 77 -7.81 -7.55 15.33
CA GLU A 77 -7.95 -6.37 16.17
C GLU A 77 -7.49 -5.12 15.41
N TYR A 78 -6.36 -5.20 14.71
CA TYR A 78 -5.88 -4.11 13.89
C TYR A 78 -6.82 -3.79 12.72
N MET A 79 -7.38 -4.81 12.07
CA MET A 79 -8.44 -4.65 11.08
C MET A 79 -9.64 -3.89 11.65
N ALA A 80 -10.11 -4.24 12.84
CA ALA A 80 -11.22 -3.54 13.48
C ALA A 80 -10.89 -2.05 13.73
N ARG A 81 -9.68 -1.76 14.21
CA ARG A 81 -9.18 -0.38 14.38
C ARG A 81 -9.10 0.38 13.06
N LEU A 82 -8.59 -0.27 12.01
CA LEU A 82 -8.53 0.31 10.67
C LEU A 82 -9.93 0.58 10.11
N LYS A 83 -10.92 -0.32 10.28
CA LYS A 83 -12.30 -0.08 9.84
C LYS A 83 -12.97 1.09 10.57
N MET A 84 -12.64 1.32 11.84
CA MET A 84 -13.13 2.51 12.57
C MET A 84 -12.55 3.80 11.99
N LYS A 85 -11.28 3.78 11.58
CA LYS A 85 -10.57 4.96 11.04
C LYS A 85 -10.86 5.19 9.55
N CYS A 86 -10.92 4.12 8.76
CA CYS A 86 -11.13 4.12 7.32
C CYS A 86 -12.57 3.72 6.97
N GLN A 87 -13.52 4.58 7.27
CA GLN A 87 -14.93 4.35 6.93
C GLN A 87 -15.13 4.24 5.40
N LYS A 88 -16.02 3.35 4.95
CA LYS A 88 -16.21 3.01 3.53
C LYS A 88 -16.51 4.22 2.63
N ASP A 89 -17.21 5.20 3.16
CA ASP A 89 -17.66 6.41 2.48
C ASP A 89 -16.63 7.56 2.54
N ASN A 90 -15.52 7.38 3.27
CA ASN A 90 -14.48 8.40 3.42
C ASN A 90 -13.07 7.87 3.06
N PRO A 91 -12.77 7.71 1.75
CA PRO A 91 -11.51 7.14 1.28
C PRO A 91 -10.30 8.07 1.47
N ASN A 92 -10.53 9.35 1.76
CA ASN A 92 -9.47 10.37 1.91
C ASN A 92 -8.85 10.42 3.30
N MET A 93 -9.45 9.74 4.28
CA MET A 93 -8.86 9.55 5.62
C MET A 93 -7.47 8.95 5.52
N ILE A 94 -6.62 9.28 6.49
CA ILE A 94 -5.21 8.87 6.51
C ILE A 94 -4.94 7.90 7.65
N VAL A 95 -4.02 6.96 7.43
CA VAL A 95 -3.51 6.02 8.42
C VAL A 95 -2.00 6.10 8.49
N GLU A 96 -1.43 5.78 9.64
CA GLU A 96 0.01 5.70 9.84
C GLU A 96 0.52 4.44 9.13
N MET A 97 1.62 4.54 8.37
CA MET A 97 2.22 3.37 7.75
C MET A 97 2.87 2.45 8.79
N ASP A 98 3.41 3.06 9.85
CA ASP A 98 3.92 2.39 11.04
C ASP A 98 3.29 2.96 12.33
N PRO A 99 2.24 2.30 12.87
CA PRO A 99 1.52 2.80 14.04
C PRO A 99 2.41 2.98 15.27
N GLY A 100 2.55 4.22 15.75
CA GLY A 100 3.34 4.57 16.93
C GLY A 100 4.74 5.14 16.64
N SER A 101 5.32 4.85 15.48
CA SER A 101 6.67 5.29 15.07
C SER A 101 6.72 5.98 13.71
N PHE A 102 5.59 6.25 13.05
CA PHE A 102 5.52 6.86 11.70
C PHE A 102 6.27 8.19 11.45
N ARG A 103 6.89 8.79 12.46
CA ARG A 103 7.73 10.01 12.36
C ARG A 103 9.23 9.74 12.53
N THR A 104 9.61 8.54 12.94
CA THR A 104 11.00 8.10 13.14
C THR A 104 11.33 7.02 12.14
N PHE A 105 12.56 7.03 11.62
CA PHE A 105 13.03 5.96 10.74
C PHE A 105 13.77 4.94 11.61
N ASP A 106 13.15 3.79 11.82
CA ASP A 106 13.63 2.71 12.70
C ASP A 106 13.48 1.30 12.09
#